data_AF-A0A101Y276-F1
#
_entry.id   AF-A0A101Y276-F1
#
_cell.length_a   1.000
_cell.length_b   1.000
_cell.length_c   1.000
_cell.angle_alpha   90.00
_cell.angle_beta   90.00
_cell.angle_gamma   90.00
#
_symmetry.space_group_name_H-M   'P 1'
#
loop_
_entity.id
_entity.type
_entity.pdbx_description
1 polymer ?
#
loop_
_entity_poly.entity_id
_entity_poly.type
_entity_poly.pdbx_seq_one_letter_code
_entity_poly.pdbx_strand_id
1 'polypeptide(L)'
;MRFTFPILTLCHGGAQRMLVELTNGLTAMGHQVVIVMPIHGDVSYEIHSALHRTDHTVLRESDFPFSDVIVSNFYTTVPVSEAASQSGKGLHVRLSLCYEPLFLPENHVSFPSYNTTPRLIVLSKWQRDIIALNHGITASMVPVGISTIFRNQHIRHKLQEPMNITAILRKVENGFSWHREQDYLIQQLDIVKQNLPHVTVNFISPPDEFYTSESLQQLKASGKYRFFTPLNDEELNYHYNGADIFVSSSIFDSGSLPGLEAMRCGAALATVYSGGNMEYARHEQNCLLSFRYENRLAGDVIRLVQDHVLRVRLASQGEADSNSWTWANSVRKLEQTILNFLA
;
A
#
# COMPACT_ATOMS: atom_id res chain seq x y z
N MET A 1 1.53 -26.69 6.34
CA MET A 1 2.15 -26.37 5.03
C MET A 1 3.46 -25.64 5.25
N ARG A 2 4.40 -25.83 4.34
CA ARG A 2 5.70 -25.17 4.25
C ARG A 2 5.68 -24.17 3.10
N PHE A 3 5.99 -22.92 3.40
CA PHE A 3 6.01 -21.82 2.44
C PHE A 3 7.44 -21.29 2.26
N THR A 4 7.77 -20.95 1.03
CA THR A 4 8.97 -20.16 0.71
C THR A 4 8.56 -18.85 0.03
N PHE A 5 9.00 -17.72 0.58
CA PHE A 5 8.81 -16.39 0.01
C PHE A 5 10.16 -15.79 -0.38
N PRO A 6 10.52 -15.74 -1.68
CA PRO A 6 11.70 -15.01 -2.14
C PRO A 6 11.44 -13.50 -2.09
N ILE A 7 11.94 -12.82 -1.07
CA ILE A 7 11.71 -11.38 -0.84
C ILE A 7 13.05 -10.65 -0.97
N LEU A 8 13.10 -9.65 -1.86
CA LEU A 8 14.33 -8.90 -2.12
C LEU A 8 14.67 -7.93 -0.98
N THR A 9 13.66 -7.31 -0.37
CA THR A 9 13.82 -6.35 0.73
C THR A 9 12.49 -6.18 1.46
N LEU A 10 12.57 -5.83 2.75
CA LEU A 10 11.46 -5.48 3.63
C LEU A 10 11.67 -4.05 4.21
N CYS A 11 12.09 -3.11 3.37
CA CYS A 11 12.10 -1.68 3.70
C CYS A 11 10.69 -1.11 3.86
N HIS A 12 10.55 0.08 4.46
CA HIS A 12 9.22 0.68 4.70
C HIS A 12 8.46 1.01 3.41
N GLY A 13 7.32 0.32 3.21
CA GLY A 13 6.50 0.44 2.02
C GLY A 13 5.25 -0.42 2.09
N GLY A 14 4.22 -0.08 1.30
CA GLY A 14 2.95 -0.82 1.32
C GLY A 14 3.08 -2.27 0.83
N ALA A 15 3.90 -2.51 -0.20
CA ALA A 15 4.15 -3.85 -0.72
C ALA A 15 4.90 -4.73 0.31
N GLN A 16 5.92 -4.17 0.95
CA GLN A 16 6.69 -4.85 1.99
C GLN A 16 5.84 -5.11 3.24
N ARG A 17 4.98 -4.16 3.63
CA ARG A 17 3.98 -4.38 4.69
C ARG A 17 3.08 -5.56 4.37
N MET A 18 2.52 -5.63 3.14
CA MET A 18 1.72 -6.78 2.72
C MET A 18 2.48 -8.10 2.90
N LEU A 19 3.74 -8.16 2.48
CA LEU A 19 4.55 -9.38 2.60
C LEU A 19 4.77 -9.79 4.06
N VAL A 20 5.16 -8.86 4.92
CA VAL A 20 5.41 -9.13 6.35
C VAL A 20 4.14 -9.59 7.05
N GLU A 21 3.02 -8.92 6.81
CA GLU A 21 1.75 -9.24 7.46
C GLU A 21 1.23 -10.62 7.03
N LEU A 22 1.41 -10.96 5.75
CA LEU A 22 1.08 -12.30 5.25
C LEU A 22 1.99 -13.39 5.81
N THR A 23 3.31 -13.18 5.83
CA THR A 23 4.26 -14.21 6.31
C THR A 23 4.17 -14.41 7.81
N ASN A 24 4.06 -13.33 8.60
CA ASN A 24 3.83 -13.39 10.04
C ASN A 24 2.47 -14.03 10.35
N GLY A 25 1.42 -13.64 9.63
CA GLY A 25 0.09 -14.23 9.80
C GLY A 25 0.05 -15.74 9.52
N LEU A 26 0.68 -16.18 8.43
CA LEU A 26 0.80 -17.62 8.12
C LEU A 26 1.61 -18.37 9.21
N THR A 27 2.68 -17.75 9.72
CA THR A 27 3.45 -18.31 10.84
C THR A 27 2.60 -18.45 12.10
N ALA A 28 1.81 -17.42 12.42
CA ALA A 28 0.89 -17.45 13.57
C ALA A 28 -0.22 -18.50 13.44
N MET A 29 -0.59 -18.88 12.20
CA MET A 29 -1.50 -19.99 11.93
C MET A 29 -0.84 -21.38 12.03
N GLY A 30 0.46 -21.45 12.33
CA GLY A 30 1.21 -22.69 12.50
C GLY A 30 1.84 -23.24 11.22
N HIS A 31 1.85 -22.48 10.13
CA HIS A 31 2.61 -22.85 8.93
C HIS A 31 4.11 -22.61 9.14
N GLN A 32 4.92 -23.42 8.47
CA GLN A 32 6.37 -23.17 8.41
C GLN A 32 6.64 -22.19 7.27
N VAL A 33 7.06 -20.97 7.59
CA VAL A 33 7.32 -19.93 6.57
C VAL A 33 8.81 -19.59 6.57
N VAL A 34 9.43 -19.71 5.40
CA VAL A 34 10.81 -19.28 5.15
C VAL A 34 10.81 -18.11 4.18
N ILE A 35 11.40 -17.00 4.59
CA ILE A 35 11.75 -15.87 3.71
C ILE A 35 13.16 -16.12 3.18
N VAL A 36 13.31 -16.23 1.87
CA VAL A 36 14.61 -16.31 1.20
C VAL A 36 14.97 -14.93 0.68
N MET A 37 16.11 -14.39 1.11
CA MET A 37 16.49 -12.99 0.88
C MET A 37 17.96 -12.88 0.44
N PRO A 38 18.29 -12.05 -0.56
CA PRO A 38 19.68 -11.83 -0.95
C PRO A 38 20.48 -11.16 0.17
N ILE A 39 21.80 -11.24 0.08
CA ILE A 39 22.71 -10.75 1.15
C ILE A 39 22.49 -9.28 1.52
N HIS A 40 22.07 -8.45 0.55
CA HIS A 40 21.86 -7.01 0.72
C HIS A 40 20.41 -6.61 1.05
N GLY A 41 19.49 -7.56 1.25
CA GLY A 41 18.09 -7.22 1.52
C GLY A 41 17.88 -6.59 2.90
N ASP A 42 17.24 -5.43 2.96
CA ASP A 42 16.93 -4.78 4.23
C ASP A 42 15.74 -5.45 4.93
N VAL A 43 15.69 -5.34 6.27
CA VAL A 43 14.53 -5.75 7.08
C VAL A 43 14.21 -4.63 8.06
N SER A 44 13.23 -3.80 7.71
CA SER A 44 12.77 -2.66 8.51
C SER A 44 11.50 -2.97 9.31
N TYR A 45 10.89 -4.13 9.10
CA TYR A 45 9.73 -4.61 9.85
C TYR A 45 10.10 -5.76 10.78
N GLU A 46 9.33 -5.93 11.85
CA GLU A 46 9.42 -7.11 12.70
C GLU A 46 8.91 -8.35 11.94
N ILE A 47 9.75 -9.39 11.87
CA ILE A 47 9.41 -10.66 11.23
C ILE A 47 9.39 -11.78 12.27
N HIS A 48 8.41 -12.66 12.15
CA HIS A 48 8.26 -13.86 12.98
C HIS A 48 8.55 -15.15 12.18
N SER A 49 8.62 -15.03 10.85
CA SER A 49 9.01 -16.11 9.94
C SER A 49 10.52 -16.38 10.01
N ALA A 50 10.94 -17.60 9.63
CA ALA A 50 12.36 -17.90 9.47
C ALA A 50 12.95 -17.08 8.31
N LEU A 51 14.11 -16.47 8.52
CA LEU A 51 14.83 -15.70 7.50
C LEU A 51 16.09 -16.46 7.05
N HIS A 52 16.12 -16.85 5.78
CA HIS A 52 17.29 -17.41 5.12
C HIS A 52 17.94 -16.34 4.24
N ARG A 53 19.01 -15.72 4.74
CA ARG A 53 19.86 -14.82 3.94
C ARG A 53 20.86 -15.65 3.14
N THR A 54 20.89 -15.45 1.84
CA THR A 54 21.81 -16.14 0.93
C THR A 54 23.13 -15.37 0.83
N ASP A 55 24.20 -16.04 0.42
CA ASP A 55 25.49 -15.40 0.11
C ASP A 55 25.52 -14.77 -1.29
N HIS A 56 24.35 -14.63 -1.93
CA HIS A 56 24.21 -14.17 -3.30
C HIS A 56 23.52 -12.81 -3.38
N THR A 57 23.95 -11.99 -4.32
CA THR A 57 23.32 -10.69 -4.62
C THR A 57 22.02 -10.83 -5.40
N VAL A 58 21.90 -11.92 -6.16
CA VAL A 58 20.70 -12.34 -6.88
C VAL A 58 20.37 -13.76 -6.43
N LEU A 59 19.10 -13.99 -6.08
CA LEU A 59 18.62 -15.30 -5.66
C LEU A 59 18.85 -16.34 -6.76
N ARG A 60 19.28 -17.54 -6.33
CA ARG A 60 19.48 -18.70 -7.19
C ARG A 60 18.51 -19.79 -6.80
N GLU A 61 18.26 -20.69 -7.74
CA GLU A 61 17.42 -21.87 -7.52
C GLU A 61 17.88 -22.69 -6.30
N SER A 62 19.20 -22.82 -6.10
CA SER A 62 19.82 -23.53 -4.98
C SER A 62 19.43 -22.99 -3.62
N ASP A 63 19.11 -21.70 -3.51
CA ASP A 63 18.84 -20.99 -2.26
C ASP A 63 17.48 -21.35 -1.65
N PHE A 64 16.59 -21.91 -2.46
CA PHE A 64 15.24 -22.26 -2.04
C PHE A 64 15.25 -23.59 -1.27
N PRO A 65 14.69 -23.66 -0.05
CA PRO A 65 14.49 -24.92 0.64
C PRO A 65 13.33 -25.72 -0.01
N PHE A 66 13.24 -27.01 0.32
CA PHE A 66 12.05 -27.79 -0.03
C PHE A 66 10.83 -27.27 0.75
N SER A 67 9.78 -26.95 0.02
CA SER A 67 8.53 -26.41 0.54
C SER A 67 7.34 -27.03 -0.18
N ASP A 68 6.13 -26.80 0.33
CA ASP A 68 4.92 -27.21 -0.37
C ASP A 68 4.59 -26.15 -1.45
N VAL A 69 4.88 -24.87 -1.16
CA VAL A 69 4.56 -23.73 -2.02
C VAL A 69 5.66 -22.67 -2.01
N ILE A 70 5.97 -22.15 -3.19
CA ILE A 70 6.86 -20.99 -3.41
C ILE A 70 5.99 -19.80 -3.86
N VAL A 71 6.05 -18.68 -3.13
CA VAL A 71 5.22 -17.48 -3.39
C VAL A 71 6.09 -16.33 -3.88
N SER A 72 6.29 -16.24 -5.20
CA SER A 72 7.00 -15.10 -5.81
C SER A 72 6.17 -13.82 -5.64
N ASN A 73 6.82 -12.69 -5.40
CA ASN A 73 6.14 -11.43 -5.06
C ASN A 73 6.60 -10.20 -5.84
N PHE A 74 7.57 -10.39 -6.72
CA PHE A 74 8.10 -9.35 -7.59
C PHE A 74 8.59 -9.93 -8.91
N TYR A 75 8.43 -9.21 -10.02
CA TYR A 75 8.71 -9.76 -11.36
C TYR A 75 10.10 -10.41 -11.52
N THR A 76 11.15 -9.92 -10.85
CA THR A 76 12.50 -10.53 -10.90
C THR A 76 12.62 -11.81 -10.07
N THR A 77 11.74 -12.03 -9.09
CA THR A 77 11.69 -13.27 -8.31
C THR A 77 10.92 -14.38 -9.00
N VAL A 78 10.12 -14.05 -10.04
CA VAL A 78 9.27 -15.01 -10.75
C VAL A 78 10.09 -16.08 -11.48
N PRO A 79 11.11 -15.76 -12.31
CA PRO A 79 11.83 -16.79 -13.06
C PRO A 79 12.59 -17.77 -12.17
N VAL A 80 13.23 -17.30 -11.10
CA VAL A 80 13.97 -18.16 -10.18
C VAL A 80 13.05 -19.03 -9.32
N SER A 81 11.85 -18.52 -8.97
CA SER A 81 10.83 -19.30 -8.26
C SER A 81 10.28 -20.43 -9.13
N GLU A 82 10.06 -20.15 -10.42
CA GLU A 82 9.64 -21.16 -11.39
C GLU A 82 10.71 -22.23 -11.58
N ALA A 83 11.97 -21.84 -11.74
CA ALA A 83 13.08 -22.79 -11.83
C ALA A 83 13.15 -23.71 -10.59
N ALA A 84 13.03 -23.13 -9.39
CA ALA A 84 13.00 -23.92 -8.15
C ALA A 84 11.80 -24.88 -8.09
N SER A 85 10.65 -24.45 -8.61
CA SER A 85 9.45 -25.29 -8.71
C SER A 85 9.63 -26.45 -9.67
N GLN A 86 10.23 -26.21 -10.84
CA GLN A 86 10.53 -27.25 -11.84
C GLN A 86 11.52 -28.28 -11.32
N SER A 87 12.41 -27.90 -10.41
CA SER A 87 13.32 -28.80 -9.68
C SER A 87 12.68 -29.49 -8.47
N GLY A 88 11.36 -29.37 -8.30
CA GLY A 88 10.61 -30.09 -7.28
C GLY A 88 10.63 -29.47 -5.88
N LYS A 89 11.01 -28.19 -5.73
CA LYS A 89 11.10 -27.53 -4.41
C LYS A 89 9.77 -26.97 -3.88
N GLY A 90 8.69 -27.08 -4.64
CA GLY A 90 7.34 -26.66 -4.25
C GLY A 90 6.53 -26.16 -5.43
N LEU A 91 5.23 -25.96 -5.24
CA LEU A 91 4.35 -25.38 -6.26
C LEU A 91 4.57 -23.86 -6.39
N HIS A 92 4.88 -23.35 -7.58
CA HIS A 92 5.02 -21.92 -7.79
C HIS A 92 3.67 -21.19 -7.94
N VAL A 93 3.44 -20.25 -7.03
CA VAL A 93 2.33 -19.28 -7.03
C VAL A 93 2.91 -17.87 -7.09
N ARG A 94 2.30 -16.99 -7.89
CA ARG A 94 2.69 -15.58 -7.94
C ARG A 94 1.72 -14.72 -7.16
N LEU A 95 2.23 -13.90 -6.24
CA LEU A 95 1.53 -12.81 -5.57
C LEU A 95 1.95 -11.47 -6.20
N SER A 96 1.11 -10.90 -7.05
CA SER A 96 1.38 -9.61 -7.69
C SER A 96 0.94 -8.45 -6.78
N LEU A 97 1.90 -7.72 -6.23
CA LEU A 97 1.65 -6.57 -5.32
C LEU A 97 1.37 -5.26 -6.08
N CYS A 98 1.80 -5.19 -7.33
CA CYS A 98 1.40 -4.17 -8.30
C CYS A 98 1.43 -4.78 -9.70
N TYR A 99 0.80 -4.14 -10.68
CA TYR A 99 0.98 -4.51 -12.08
C TYR A 99 2.23 -3.84 -12.65
N GLU A 100 3.37 -4.50 -12.48
CA GLU A 100 4.71 -3.99 -12.84
C GLU A 100 4.83 -3.49 -14.29
N PRO A 101 4.19 -4.08 -15.32
CA PRO A 101 4.32 -3.63 -16.71
C PRO A 101 3.85 -2.19 -16.97
N LEU A 102 2.93 -1.67 -16.14
CA LEU A 102 2.51 -0.26 -16.20
C LEU A 102 3.18 0.61 -15.13
N PHE A 103 3.93 0.00 -14.21
CA PHE A 103 4.50 0.68 -13.04
C PHE A 103 6.00 0.93 -13.16
N LEU A 104 6.76 -0.06 -13.65
CA LEU A 104 8.22 -0.05 -13.71
C LEU A 104 8.74 0.18 -15.13
N PRO A 105 9.96 0.73 -15.27
CA PRO A 105 10.69 0.67 -16.53
C PRO A 105 10.98 -0.80 -16.91
N GLU A 106 11.16 -1.09 -18.20
CA GLU A 106 11.41 -2.43 -18.73
C GLU A 106 10.21 -3.39 -18.75
N ASN A 107 9.10 -2.92 -19.33
CA ASN A 107 7.92 -3.75 -19.59
C ASN A 107 8.24 -5.03 -20.41
N HIS A 108 9.27 -5.01 -21.24
CA HIS A 108 9.70 -6.17 -22.02
C HIS A 108 10.18 -7.34 -21.15
N VAL A 109 10.56 -7.08 -19.89
CA VAL A 109 10.91 -8.09 -18.87
C VAL A 109 9.73 -8.40 -17.98
N SER A 110 9.05 -7.37 -17.46
CA SER A 110 7.99 -7.56 -16.46
C SER A 110 6.70 -8.12 -17.07
N PHE A 111 6.35 -7.78 -18.31
CA PHE A 111 5.16 -8.30 -18.99
C PHE A 111 5.19 -9.82 -19.17
N PRO A 112 6.21 -10.44 -19.79
CA PRO A 112 6.22 -11.89 -19.98
C PRO A 112 6.28 -12.69 -18.67
N SER A 113 6.71 -12.09 -17.55
CA SER A 113 6.68 -12.77 -16.24
C SER A 113 5.28 -13.20 -15.78
N TYR A 114 4.22 -12.57 -16.29
CA TYR A 114 2.84 -12.97 -15.98
C TYR A 114 2.44 -14.28 -16.65
N ASN A 115 3.14 -14.68 -17.71
CA ASN A 115 2.85 -15.90 -18.46
C ASN A 115 3.57 -17.13 -17.86
N THR A 116 4.32 -16.97 -16.77
CA THR A 116 5.12 -18.04 -16.16
C THR A 116 4.28 -19.05 -15.40
N THR A 117 3.24 -18.60 -14.68
CA THR A 117 2.38 -19.48 -13.89
C THR A 117 0.92 -19.02 -13.97
N PRO A 118 -0.06 -19.94 -14.15
CA PRO A 118 -1.47 -19.59 -14.12
C PRO A 118 -1.98 -19.32 -12.69
N ARG A 119 -1.20 -19.70 -11.66
CA ARG A 119 -1.55 -19.55 -10.24
C ARG A 119 -1.18 -18.14 -9.77
N LEU A 120 -2.05 -17.19 -10.06
CA LEU A 120 -1.84 -15.77 -9.80
C LEU A 120 -2.77 -15.25 -8.70
N ILE A 121 -2.21 -14.49 -7.78
CA ILE A 121 -2.90 -13.78 -6.71
C ILE A 121 -2.67 -12.27 -6.88
N VAL A 122 -3.73 -11.47 -6.73
CA VAL A 122 -3.74 -10.01 -6.88
C VAL A 122 -4.49 -9.35 -5.72
N LEU A 123 -4.32 -8.04 -5.55
CA LEU A 123 -4.84 -7.28 -4.41
C LEU A 123 -6.24 -6.69 -4.60
N SER A 124 -6.67 -6.49 -5.86
CA SER A 124 -7.96 -5.86 -6.18
C SER A 124 -8.59 -6.43 -7.44
N LYS A 125 -9.90 -6.20 -7.59
CA LYS A 125 -10.63 -6.48 -8.82
C LYS A 125 -10.05 -5.70 -9.98
N TRP A 126 -9.73 -4.42 -9.78
CA TRP A 126 -9.11 -3.61 -10.83
C TRP A 126 -7.81 -4.26 -11.35
N GLN A 127 -6.92 -4.70 -10.44
CA GLN A 127 -5.66 -5.35 -10.82
C GLN A 127 -5.91 -6.68 -11.55
N ARG A 128 -6.88 -7.48 -11.07
CA ARG A 128 -7.31 -8.71 -11.76
C ARG A 128 -7.77 -8.44 -13.19
N ASP A 129 -8.63 -7.44 -13.36
CA ASP A 129 -9.30 -7.16 -14.62
C ASP A 129 -8.29 -6.64 -15.67
N ILE A 130 -7.32 -5.79 -15.27
CA ILE A 130 -6.25 -5.35 -16.18
C ILE A 130 -5.31 -6.50 -16.57
N ILE A 131 -5.01 -7.42 -15.66
CA ILE A 131 -4.16 -8.58 -15.97
C ILE A 131 -4.90 -9.55 -16.88
N ALA A 132 -6.18 -9.81 -16.62
CA ALA A 132 -7.01 -10.66 -17.48
C ALA A 132 -7.08 -10.09 -18.90
N LEU A 133 -7.24 -8.77 -19.05
CA LEU A 133 -7.25 -8.11 -20.35
C LEU A 133 -5.91 -8.26 -21.11
N ASN A 134 -4.78 -8.09 -20.42
CA ASN A 134 -3.47 -8.06 -21.07
C ASN A 134 -2.83 -9.45 -21.26
N HIS A 135 -3.14 -10.41 -20.39
CA HIS A 135 -2.48 -11.72 -20.34
C HIS A 135 -3.44 -12.89 -20.55
N GLY A 136 -4.76 -12.68 -20.50
CA GLY A 136 -5.75 -13.77 -20.56
C GLY A 136 -5.77 -14.65 -19.32
N ILE A 137 -5.15 -14.24 -18.21
CA ILE A 137 -5.06 -15.00 -16.96
C ILE A 137 -6.02 -14.42 -15.93
N THR A 138 -6.86 -15.28 -15.35
CA THR A 138 -7.74 -14.88 -14.24
C THR A 138 -7.06 -15.14 -12.91
N ALA A 139 -6.84 -14.08 -12.14
CA ALA A 139 -6.20 -14.16 -10.82
C ALA A 139 -7.21 -14.31 -9.67
N SER A 140 -6.78 -14.97 -8.59
CA SER A 140 -7.46 -15.01 -7.29
C SER A 140 -7.18 -13.72 -6.50
N MET A 141 -8.15 -13.24 -5.71
CA MET A 141 -8.00 -11.99 -4.97
C MET A 141 -7.69 -12.20 -3.49
N VAL A 142 -6.59 -11.58 -3.04
CA VAL A 142 -6.23 -11.45 -1.62
C VAL A 142 -6.05 -9.96 -1.33
N PRO A 143 -7.07 -9.28 -0.76
CA PRO A 143 -7.01 -7.85 -0.52
C PRO A 143 -6.01 -7.51 0.59
N VAL A 144 -5.60 -6.24 0.63
CA VAL A 144 -4.87 -5.69 1.77
C VAL A 144 -5.69 -5.71 3.07
N GLY A 145 -5.01 -5.57 4.20
CA GLY A 145 -5.62 -5.42 5.52
C GLY A 145 -5.13 -4.15 6.23
N ILE A 146 -5.72 -3.83 7.37
CA ILE A 146 -5.25 -2.76 8.25
C ILE A 146 -4.84 -3.35 9.59
N SER A 147 -3.71 -2.89 10.14
CA SER A 147 -3.27 -3.22 11.50
C SER A 147 -4.29 -2.74 12.53
N THR A 148 -4.45 -3.49 13.63
CA THR A 148 -5.32 -3.12 14.75
C THR A 148 -4.82 -1.89 15.53
N ILE A 149 -3.58 -1.45 15.29
CA ILE A 149 -3.04 -0.21 15.85
C ILE A 149 -3.83 0.99 15.33
N PHE A 150 -4.23 0.97 14.05
CA PHE A 150 -5.04 2.03 13.45
C PHE A 150 -6.48 1.93 13.96
N ARG A 151 -6.88 2.93 14.74
CA ARG A 151 -8.23 3.07 15.29
C ARG A 151 -8.53 4.52 15.60
N ASN A 152 -9.79 4.92 15.49
CA ASN A 152 -10.25 6.23 15.92
C ASN A 152 -10.10 6.37 17.45
N GLN A 153 -9.21 7.25 17.88
CA GLN A 153 -8.95 7.58 19.28
C GLN A 153 -9.82 8.75 19.76
N HIS A 154 -10.62 9.34 18.86
CA HIS A 154 -11.50 10.47 19.13
C HIS A 154 -10.77 11.66 19.77
N ILE A 155 -9.54 11.96 19.34
CA ILE A 155 -8.70 13.02 19.94
C ILE A 155 -8.87 14.40 19.30
N ARG A 156 -9.41 14.51 18.07
CA ARG A 156 -9.49 15.77 17.30
C ARG A 156 -10.04 16.96 18.09
N HIS A 157 -11.15 16.75 18.82
CA HIS A 157 -11.78 17.79 19.63
C HIS A 157 -10.90 18.26 20.82
N LYS A 158 -10.00 17.40 21.31
CA LYS A 158 -9.08 17.72 22.42
C LYS A 158 -7.85 18.49 21.96
N LEU A 159 -7.43 18.28 20.71
CA LEU A 159 -6.27 18.96 20.13
C LEU A 159 -6.52 20.47 19.95
N GLN A 160 -7.80 20.89 19.81
CA GLN A 160 -8.20 22.28 19.58
C GLN A 160 -7.44 22.95 18.41
N GLU A 161 -6.97 22.15 17.46
CA GLU A 161 -6.29 22.65 16.27
C GLU A 161 -7.32 23.14 15.23
N PRO A 162 -6.94 24.09 14.34
CA PRO A 162 -7.73 24.38 13.15
C PRO A 162 -7.89 23.13 12.27
N MET A 163 -8.85 23.17 11.34
CA MET A 163 -9.11 22.09 10.36
C MET A 163 -7.80 21.54 9.77
N ASN A 164 -7.50 20.27 10.06
CA ASN A 164 -6.29 19.59 9.64
C ASN A 164 -6.52 18.76 8.37
N ILE A 165 -5.83 19.15 7.31
CA ILE A 165 -5.84 18.47 6.02
C ILE A 165 -4.49 17.78 5.88
N THR A 166 -4.49 16.44 5.87
CA THR A 166 -3.25 15.65 5.89
C THR A 166 -3.12 14.81 4.64
N ALA A 167 -1.91 14.70 4.10
CA ALA A 167 -1.59 13.80 3.01
C ALA A 167 -0.22 13.13 3.23
N ILE A 168 0.03 12.01 2.55
CA ILE A 168 1.38 11.43 2.50
C ILE A 168 2.13 12.00 1.31
N LEU A 169 3.35 12.49 1.55
CA LEU A 169 4.29 12.95 0.54
C LEU A 169 5.57 12.12 0.63
N ARG A 170 5.95 11.49 -0.47
CA ARG A 170 7.14 10.66 -0.64
C ARG A 170 8.24 11.46 -1.33
N LYS A 171 9.46 10.94 -1.25
CA LYS A 171 10.59 11.41 -2.06
C LYS A 171 10.33 11.12 -3.56
N VAL A 172 10.58 12.11 -4.42
CA VAL A 172 10.51 11.96 -5.89
C VAL A 172 11.89 11.68 -6.49
N GLU A 173 12.94 12.20 -5.87
CA GLU A 173 14.31 12.12 -6.36
C GLU A 173 14.78 10.66 -6.37
N ASN A 174 15.17 10.18 -7.56
CA ASN A 174 15.67 8.81 -7.77
C ASN A 174 14.71 7.70 -7.32
N GLY A 175 13.39 7.99 -7.26
CA GLY A 175 12.35 7.06 -6.81
C GLY A 175 11.27 6.77 -7.86
N PHE A 176 10.38 5.83 -7.55
CA PHE A 176 9.27 5.41 -8.42
C PHE A 176 7.91 5.93 -7.91
N SER A 177 7.89 7.13 -7.34
CA SER A 177 6.71 7.74 -6.71
C SER A 177 5.80 8.53 -7.69
N TRP A 178 6.08 8.48 -9.00
CA TRP A 178 5.37 9.26 -10.03
C TRP A 178 3.84 9.04 -9.99
N HIS A 179 3.42 7.81 -9.73
CA HIS A 179 2.02 7.40 -9.66
C HIS A 179 1.20 8.08 -8.55
N ARG A 180 1.88 8.77 -7.62
CA ARG A 180 1.26 9.52 -6.52
C ARG A 180 0.86 10.93 -6.91
N GLU A 181 1.25 11.41 -8.10
CA GLU A 181 0.90 12.75 -8.61
C GLU A 181 1.19 13.85 -7.58
N GLN A 182 2.40 13.85 -7.03
CA GLN A 182 2.74 14.68 -5.87
C GLN A 182 2.76 16.18 -6.17
N ASP A 183 3.21 16.57 -7.37
CA ASP A 183 3.17 17.96 -7.81
C ASP A 183 1.72 18.46 -7.93
N TYR A 184 0.83 17.60 -8.46
CA TYR A 184 -0.60 17.87 -8.49
C TYR A 184 -1.18 17.95 -7.07
N LEU A 185 -0.82 17.06 -6.15
CA LEU A 185 -1.25 17.12 -4.75
C LEU A 185 -0.92 18.47 -4.12
N ILE A 186 0.35 18.89 -4.24
CA ILE A 186 0.83 20.17 -3.69
C ILE A 186 0.07 21.33 -4.34
N GLN A 187 -0.10 21.31 -5.67
CA GLN A 187 -0.87 22.33 -6.39
C GLN A 187 -2.33 22.42 -5.91
N GLN A 188 -2.99 21.28 -5.65
CA GLN A 188 -4.37 21.27 -5.18
C GLN A 188 -4.47 21.78 -3.74
N LEU A 189 -3.53 21.41 -2.87
CA LEU A 189 -3.49 21.91 -1.48
C LEU A 189 -3.10 23.39 -1.39
N ASP A 190 -2.31 23.88 -2.35
CA ASP A 190 -2.06 25.30 -2.56
C ASP A 190 -3.36 26.08 -2.83
N ILE A 191 -4.20 25.57 -3.74
CA ILE A 191 -5.52 26.15 -4.05
C ILE A 191 -6.43 26.15 -2.81
N VAL A 192 -6.41 25.06 -2.04
CA VAL A 192 -7.16 24.97 -0.77
C VAL A 192 -6.71 26.06 0.20
N LYS A 193 -5.40 26.23 0.43
CA LYS A 193 -4.89 27.28 1.34
C LYS A 193 -5.19 28.70 0.85
N GLN A 194 -5.19 28.93 -0.46
CA GLN A 194 -5.55 30.25 -1.03
C GLN A 194 -7.01 30.60 -0.75
N ASN A 195 -7.92 29.62 -0.83
CA ASN A 195 -9.35 29.82 -0.57
C ASN A 195 -9.72 29.77 0.92
N LEU A 196 -8.97 29.00 1.71
CA LEU A 196 -9.24 28.74 3.12
C LEU A 196 -7.93 28.91 3.94
N PRO A 197 -7.44 30.15 4.13
CA PRO A 197 -6.13 30.39 4.76
C PRO A 197 -6.04 29.97 6.24
N HIS A 198 -7.17 29.69 6.89
CA HIS A 198 -7.26 29.25 8.27
C HIS A 198 -7.04 27.74 8.47
N VAL A 199 -7.01 26.95 7.38
CA VAL A 199 -6.78 25.50 7.48
C VAL A 199 -5.29 25.20 7.65
N THR A 200 -5.02 24.12 8.38
CA THR A 200 -3.67 23.58 8.52
C THR A 200 -3.49 22.45 7.52
N VAL A 201 -2.43 22.53 6.71
CA VAL A 201 -2.06 21.45 5.78
C VAL A 201 -0.80 20.76 6.29
N ASN A 202 -0.89 19.45 6.44
CA ASN A 202 0.15 18.58 6.96
C ASN A 202 0.60 17.57 5.90
N PHE A 203 1.91 17.32 5.82
CA PHE A 203 2.47 16.21 5.06
C PHE A 203 3.10 15.19 5.99
N ILE A 204 2.84 13.91 5.73
CA ILE A 204 3.52 12.79 6.35
C ILE A 204 4.56 12.26 5.36
N SER A 205 5.81 12.16 5.77
CA SER A 205 6.91 11.62 4.95
C SER A 205 7.72 10.61 5.78
N PRO A 206 8.12 9.46 5.22
CA PRO A 206 9.01 8.54 5.93
C PRO A 206 10.32 9.24 6.36
N PRO A 207 10.86 8.96 7.56
CA PRO A 207 12.07 9.61 8.06
C PRO A 207 13.24 9.56 7.07
N ASP A 208 13.56 8.36 6.55
CA ASP A 208 14.67 8.15 5.63
C ASP A 208 14.52 8.93 4.31
N GLU A 209 13.28 9.12 3.87
CA GLU A 209 12.98 9.91 2.67
C GLU A 209 13.07 11.41 2.95
N PHE A 210 12.50 11.86 4.06
CA PHE A 210 12.46 13.27 4.42
C PHE A 210 13.88 13.84 4.61
N TYR A 211 14.72 13.15 5.40
CA TYR A 211 16.07 13.63 5.71
C TYR A 211 17.04 13.54 4.52
N THR A 212 16.70 12.80 3.46
CA THR A 212 17.54 12.64 2.26
C THR A 212 16.98 13.35 1.02
N SER A 213 15.85 14.05 1.15
CA SER A 213 15.20 14.79 0.05
C SER A 213 15.34 16.29 0.27
N GLU A 214 16.05 16.95 -0.64
CA GLU A 214 16.18 18.40 -0.61
C GLU A 214 14.84 19.08 -0.88
N SER A 215 14.03 18.56 -1.81
CA SER A 215 12.73 19.13 -2.14
C SER A 215 11.75 19.11 -0.95
N LEU A 216 11.70 18.01 -0.19
CA LEU A 216 10.86 17.92 1.02
C LEU A 216 11.34 18.89 2.10
N GLN A 217 12.65 19.04 2.28
CA GLN A 217 13.23 19.98 3.25
C GLN A 217 12.96 21.44 2.87
N GLN A 218 13.10 21.79 1.59
CA GLN A 218 12.76 23.12 1.06
C GLN A 218 11.27 23.42 1.24
N LEU A 219 10.39 22.45 0.97
CA LEU A 219 8.95 22.61 1.15
C LEU A 219 8.59 22.83 2.62
N LYS A 220 9.25 22.13 3.56
CA LYS A 220 9.12 22.40 5.00
C LYS A 220 9.64 23.79 5.38
N ALA A 221 10.79 24.20 4.85
CA ALA A 221 11.41 25.49 5.15
C ALA A 221 10.59 26.69 4.68
N SER A 222 9.70 26.50 3.69
CA SER A 222 8.75 27.53 3.24
C SER A 222 7.79 28.00 4.34
N GLY A 223 7.59 27.22 5.40
CA GLY A 223 6.62 27.50 6.48
C GLY A 223 5.16 27.39 6.07
N LYS A 224 4.87 27.08 4.80
CA LYS A 224 3.50 26.94 4.27
C LYS A 224 2.80 25.68 4.81
N TYR A 225 3.57 24.65 5.14
CA TYR A 225 3.11 23.30 5.47
C TYR A 225 3.75 22.77 6.75
N ARG A 226 3.00 21.98 7.53
CA ARG A 226 3.57 21.16 8.62
C ARG A 226 4.03 19.83 8.05
N PHE A 227 5.08 19.28 8.62
CA PHE A 227 5.64 17.99 8.23
C PHE A 227 5.74 17.08 9.45
N PHE A 228 5.35 15.82 9.28
CA PHE A 228 5.44 14.75 10.26
C PHE A 228 6.24 13.59 9.67
N THR A 229 7.15 13.03 10.48
CA THR A 229 8.02 11.92 10.08
C THR A 229 7.89 10.78 11.09
N PRO A 230 6.75 10.07 11.13
CA PRO A 230 6.48 9.07 12.13
C PRO A 230 7.50 7.92 12.03
N LEU A 231 8.02 7.49 13.18
CA LEU A 231 9.00 6.42 13.29
C LEU A 231 8.36 5.02 13.28
N ASN A 232 7.07 4.93 13.62
CA ASN A 232 6.34 3.68 13.75
C ASN A 232 4.83 3.87 13.54
N ASP A 233 4.09 2.76 13.61
CA ASP A 233 2.63 2.76 13.40
C ASP A 233 1.83 3.47 14.50
N GLU A 234 2.35 3.57 15.73
CA GLU A 234 1.67 4.31 16.80
C GLU A 234 1.70 5.81 16.53
N GLU A 235 2.85 6.35 16.12
CA GLU A 235 3.00 7.74 15.71
C GLU A 235 2.20 8.04 14.43
N LEU A 236 2.24 7.13 13.45
CA LEU A 236 1.45 7.28 12.23
C LEU A 236 -0.06 7.28 12.55
N ASN A 237 -0.51 6.37 13.42
CA ASN A 237 -1.89 6.34 13.91
C ASN A 237 -2.27 7.65 14.63
N TYR A 238 -1.37 8.22 15.45
CA TYR A 238 -1.61 9.51 16.08
C TYR A 238 -1.83 10.63 15.04
N HIS A 239 -0.98 10.70 14.01
CA HIS A 239 -1.12 11.72 12.97
C HIS A 239 -2.38 11.54 12.10
N TYR A 240 -2.77 10.30 11.78
CA TYR A 240 -4.05 10.04 11.12
C TYR A 240 -5.24 10.46 12.00
N ASN A 241 -5.16 10.24 13.31
CA ASN A 241 -6.18 10.67 14.27
C ASN A 241 -6.27 12.19 14.43
N GLY A 242 -5.20 12.92 14.14
CA GLY A 242 -5.20 14.39 14.08
C GLY A 242 -5.77 14.95 12.78
N ALA A 243 -5.88 14.16 11.70
CA ALA A 243 -6.38 14.62 10.41
C ALA A 243 -7.91 14.66 10.37
N ASP A 244 -8.51 15.82 10.09
CA ASP A 244 -9.96 15.92 9.83
C ASP A 244 -10.31 15.41 8.43
N ILE A 245 -9.44 15.75 7.46
CA ILE A 245 -9.55 15.31 6.07
C ILE A 245 -8.20 14.70 5.68
N PHE A 246 -8.22 13.49 5.15
CA PHE A 246 -7.08 12.88 4.50
C PHE A 246 -7.21 13.00 2.98
N VAL A 247 -6.12 13.37 2.31
CA VAL A 247 -6.09 13.63 0.87
C VAL A 247 -5.13 12.67 0.18
N SER A 248 -5.58 12.01 -0.88
CA SER A 248 -4.75 11.13 -1.71
C SER A 248 -4.93 11.43 -3.19
N SER A 249 -3.84 11.75 -3.86
CA SER A 249 -3.77 12.08 -5.29
C SER A 249 -3.30 10.93 -6.17
N SER A 250 -3.04 9.75 -5.61
CA SER A 250 -2.55 8.61 -6.40
C SER A 250 -3.46 8.31 -7.59
N ILE A 251 -2.86 7.97 -8.72
CA ILE A 251 -3.56 7.60 -9.96
C ILE A 251 -3.37 6.13 -10.35
N PHE A 252 -2.50 5.42 -9.65
CA PHE A 252 -2.27 4.01 -9.87
C PHE A 252 -1.82 3.35 -8.56
N ASP A 253 -2.65 2.47 -8.00
CA ASP A 253 -2.35 1.65 -6.83
C ASP A 253 -3.10 0.32 -6.96
N SER A 254 -2.51 -0.80 -6.51
CA SER A 254 -3.20 -2.11 -6.54
C SER A 254 -4.02 -2.42 -5.27
N GLY A 255 -3.68 -1.79 -4.15
CA GLY A 255 -4.37 -1.91 -2.86
C GLY A 255 -3.97 -0.76 -1.93
N SER A 256 -4.48 0.44 -2.19
CA SER A 256 -4.02 1.68 -1.55
C SER A 256 -4.36 1.74 -0.05
N LEU A 257 -3.35 1.58 0.81
CA LEU A 257 -3.49 1.57 2.27
C LEU A 257 -3.77 2.95 2.91
N PRO A 258 -3.08 4.05 2.56
CA PRO A 258 -3.12 5.27 3.39
C PRO A 258 -4.51 5.88 3.56
N GLY A 259 -5.31 5.95 2.48
CA GLY A 259 -6.68 6.46 2.56
C GLY A 259 -7.56 5.59 3.46
N LEU A 260 -7.39 4.27 3.38
CA LEU A 260 -8.13 3.29 4.17
C LEU A 260 -7.71 3.31 5.66
N GLU A 261 -6.42 3.46 5.96
CA GLU A 261 -5.89 3.69 7.31
C GLU A 261 -6.44 4.99 7.92
N ALA A 262 -6.49 6.08 7.14
CA ALA A 262 -7.04 7.35 7.59
C ALA A 262 -8.56 7.28 7.86
N MET A 263 -9.31 6.58 7.00
CA MET A 263 -10.73 6.29 7.23
C MET A 263 -10.93 5.51 8.54
N ARG A 264 -10.11 4.50 8.82
CA ARG A 264 -10.14 3.74 10.09
C ARG A 264 -9.88 4.62 11.32
N CYS A 265 -9.09 5.66 11.18
CA CYS A 265 -8.83 6.66 12.22
C CYS A 265 -9.89 7.78 12.27
N GLY A 266 -10.97 7.67 11.49
CA GLY A 266 -12.11 8.61 11.49
C GLY A 266 -11.89 9.89 10.69
N ALA A 267 -10.92 9.94 9.77
CA ALA A 267 -10.75 11.07 8.86
C ALA A 267 -11.71 10.95 7.67
N ALA A 268 -12.25 12.08 7.19
CA ALA A 268 -12.93 12.09 5.90
C ALA A 268 -11.90 11.92 4.77
N LEU A 269 -12.24 11.16 3.72
CA LEU A 269 -11.33 10.93 2.59
C LEU A 269 -11.72 11.77 1.37
N ALA A 270 -10.78 12.53 0.83
CA ALA A 270 -10.82 13.07 -0.53
C ALA A 270 -9.73 12.39 -1.36
N THR A 271 -10.11 11.70 -2.44
CA THR A 271 -9.17 10.87 -3.21
C THR A 271 -9.38 10.96 -4.70
N VAL A 272 -8.32 10.71 -5.47
CA VAL A 272 -8.39 10.49 -6.92
C VAL A 272 -8.54 8.99 -7.20
N TYR A 273 -9.28 8.63 -8.24
CA TYR A 273 -9.32 7.26 -8.77
C TYR A 273 -7.89 6.74 -9.03
N SER A 274 -7.54 5.61 -8.40
CA SER A 274 -6.23 4.97 -8.55
C SER A 274 -6.30 3.50 -8.95
N GLY A 275 -7.50 2.99 -9.27
CA GLY A 275 -7.73 1.57 -9.52
C GLY A 275 -8.01 0.83 -8.22
N GLY A 276 -6.98 0.41 -7.49
CA GLY A 276 -7.11 -0.41 -6.27
C GLY A 276 -7.84 0.27 -5.11
N ASN A 277 -7.88 1.60 -5.04
CA ASN A 277 -8.71 2.28 -4.05
C ASN A 277 -10.22 2.06 -4.27
N MET A 278 -10.64 1.66 -5.47
CA MET A 278 -12.03 1.30 -5.77
C MET A 278 -12.51 0.04 -5.06
N GLU A 279 -11.65 -0.71 -4.38
CA GLU A 279 -12.14 -1.80 -3.54
C GLU A 279 -12.96 -1.26 -2.35
N TYR A 280 -12.58 -0.10 -1.79
CA TYR A 280 -13.24 0.51 -0.63
C TYR A 280 -13.86 1.89 -0.90
N ALA A 281 -13.31 2.69 -1.81
CA ALA A 281 -13.76 4.06 -2.03
C ALA A 281 -15.06 4.12 -2.84
N ARG A 282 -16.07 4.82 -2.32
CA ARG A 282 -17.39 5.02 -2.95
C ARG A 282 -17.77 6.50 -2.87
N HIS A 283 -17.74 7.17 -4.02
CA HIS A 283 -18.06 8.61 -4.13
C HIS A 283 -19.41 8.93 -3.47
N GLU A 284 -19.42 9.96 -2.61
CA GLU A 284 -20.56 10.46 -1.82
C GLU A 284 -21.22 9.47 -0.85
N GLN A 285 -20.68 8.26 -0.73
CA GLN A 285 -21.10 7.26 0.26
C GLN A 285 -20.14 7.25 1.45
N ASN A 286 -18.83 7.11 1.19
CA ASN A 286 -17.81 7.06 2.25
C ASN A 286 -16.57 7.96 1.99
N CYS A 287 -16.48 8.56 0.81
CA CYS A 287 -15.43 9.51 0.45
C CYS A 287 -15.93 10.49 -0.62
N LEU A 288 -15.17 11.54 -0.88
CA LEU A 288 -15.24 12.24 -2.17
C LEU A 288 -14.14 11.67 -3.07
N LEU A 289 -14.57 11.08 -4.19
CA LEU A 289 -13.68 10.54 -5.21
C LEU A 289 -13.80 11.35 -6.51
N SER A 290 -12.68 11.82 -7.04
CA SER A 290 -12.61 12.44 -8.37
C SER A 290 -11.71 11.65 -9.31
N PHE A 291 -11.84 11.91 -10.61
CA PHE A 291 -10.94 11.40 -11.63
C PHE A 291 -9.89 12.44 -11.98
N ARG A 292 -8.69 11.99 -12.38
CA ARG A 292 -7.57 12.88 -12.65
C ARG A 292 -7.87 13.94 -13.71
N TYR A 293 -8.66 13.60 -14.73
CA TYR A 293 -9.07 14.52 -15.80
C TYR A 293 -10.02 15.63 -15.33
N GLU A 294 -10.73 15.43 -14.21
CA GLU A 294 -11.64 16.44 -13.66
C GLU A 294 -10.88 17.55 -12.93
N ASN A 295 -9.64 17.27 -12.51
CA ASN A 295 -8.74 18.24 -11.88
C ASN A 295 -9.38 19.02 -10.71
N ARG A 296 -10.21 18.34 -9.91
CA ARG A 296 -11.10 18.96 -8.91
C ARG A 296 -10.83 18.59 -7.45
N LEU A 297 -9.68 17.96 -7.16
CA LEU A 297 -9.37 17.48 -5.80
C LEU A 297 -9.42 18.62 -4.77
N ALA A 298 -8.95 19.82 -5.10
CA ALA A 298 -9.07 21.00 -4.25
C ALA A 298 -10.53 21.37 -3.95
N GLY A 299 -11.41 21.26 -4.94
CA GLY A 299 -12.84 21.49 -4.79
C GLY A 299 -13.51 20.48 -3.85
N ASP A 300 -13.12 19.20 -3.98
CA ASP A 300 -13.60 18.14 -3.07
C ASP A 300 -13.16 18.42 -1.62
N VAL A 301 -11.90 18.82 -1.42
CA VAL A 301 -11.38 19.20 -0.09
C VAL A 301 -12.09 20.43 0.47
N ILE A 302 -12.26 21.50 -0.32
CA ILE A 302 -12.98 22.72 0.09
C ILE A 302 -14.42 22.39 0.48
N ARG A 303 -15.11 21.54 -0.29
CA ARG A 303 -16.46 21.07 0.02
C ARG A 303 -16.50 20.37 1.37
N LEU A 304 -15.55 19.47 1.65
CA LEU A 304 -15.47 18.80 2.96
C LEU A 304 -15.18 19.78 4.10
N VAL A 305 -14.40 20.85 3.89
CA VAL A 305 -14.17 21.85 4.93
C VAL A 305 -15.46 22.63 5.24
N GLN A 306 -16.16 23.07 4.20
CA GLN A 306 -17.33 23.94 4.31
C GLN A 306 -18.61 23.20 4.73
N ASP A 307 -18.82 21.98 4.24
CA ASP A 307 -19.97 21.15 4.57
C ASP A 307 -19.64 20.17 5.69
N HIS A 308 -19.80 20.64 6.94
CA HIS A 308 -19.57 19.84 8.13
C HIS A 308 -20.44 18.56 8.19
N VAL A 309 -21.71 18.66 7.78
CA VAL A 309 -22.65 17.54 7.85
C VAL A 309 -22.21 16.44 6.89
N LEU A 310 -21.84 16.80 5.66
CA LEU A 310 -21.28 15.88 4.69
C LEU A 310 -19.99 15.24 5.20
N ARG A 311 -19.05 16.05 5.71
CA ARG A 311 -17.75 15.56 6.21
C ARG A 311 -17.93 14.51 7.30
N VAL A 312 -18.78 14.78 8.30
CA VAL A 312 -19.04 13.84 9.41
C VAL A 312 -19.72 12.57 8.91
N ARG A 313 -20.69 12.68 8.00
CA ARG A 313 -21.37 11.52 7.40
C ARG A 313 -20.37 10.61 6.68
N LEU A 314 -19.54 11.18 5.80
CA LEU A 314 -18.56 10.41 5.02
C LEU A 314 -17.47 9.81 5.92
N ALA A 315 -16.94 10.56 6.89
CA ALA A 315 -15.96 10.05 7.85
C ALA A 315 -16.51 8.86 8.66
N SER A 316 -17.75 8.97 9.16
CA SER A 316 -18.39 7.91 9.93
C SER A 316 -18.63 6.66 9.09
N GLN A 317 -19.10 6.83 7.84
CA GLN A 317 -19.28 5.69 6.93
C GLN A 317 -17.93 5.07 6.55
N GLY A 318 -16.91 5.89 6.30
CA GLY A 318 -15.58 5.41 5.97
C GLY A 318 -14.93 4.61 7.09
N GLU A 319 -15.05 5.09 8.33
CA GLU A 319 -14.62 4.35 9.51
C GLU A 319 -15.33 3.00 9.61
N ALA A 320 -16.65 2.98 9.47
CA ALA A 320 -17.45 1.76 9.52
C ALA A 320 -17.05 0.75 8.43
N ASP A 321 -16.94 1.19 7.18
CA ASP A 321 -16.57 0.35 6.03
C ASP A 321 -15.17 -0.23 6.19
N SER A 322 -14.25 0.53 6.79
CA SER A 322 -12.89 0.09 7.01
C SER A 322 -12.80 -1.11 7.94
N ASN A 323 -13.72 -1.32 8.89
CA ASN A 323 -13.58 -2.32 9.97
C ASN A 323 -13.38 -3.77 9.49
N SER A 324 -13.92 -4.11 8.32
CA SER A 324 -13.78 -5.46 7.74
C SER A 324 -12.40 -5.73 7.13
N TRP A 325 -11.57 -4.69 6.96
CA TRP A 325 -10.24 -4.75 6.37
C TRP A 325 -9.20 -5.10 7.44
N THR A 326 -8.96 -6.39 7.64
CA THR A 326 -8.01 -6.89 8.63
C THR A 326 -6.98 -7.80 7.99
N TRP A 327 -5.74 -7.77 8.50
CA TRP A 327 -4.70 -8.70 8.06
C TRP A 327 -5.09 -10.15 8.26
N ALA A 328 -5.80 -10.47 9.35
CA ALA A 328 -6.35 -11.81 9.57
C ALA A 328 -7.28 -12.27 8.42
N ASN A 329 -8.06 -11.36 7.82
CA ASN A 329 -8.86 -11.70 6.65
C ASN A 329 -7.99 -11.97 5.42
N SER A 330 -6.98 -11.13 5.16
CA SER A 330 -6.03 -11.30 4.06
C SER A 330 -5.28 -12.63 4.16
N VAL A 331 -4.77 -12.97 5.34
CA VAL A 331 -4.02 -14.21 5.60
C VAL A 331 -4.91 -15.44 5.39
N ARG A 332 -6.13 -15.46 5.94
CA ARG A 332 -7.07 -16.58 5.72
C ARG A 332 -7.42 -16.75 4.24
N LYS A 333 -7.65 -15.66 3.52
CA LYS A 333 -7.91 -15.70 2.07
C LYS A 333 -6.70 -16.22 1.29
N LEU A 334 -5.48 -15.83 1.68
CA LEU A 334 -4.27 -16.35 1.09
C LEU A 334 -4.17 -17.85 1.31
N GLU A 335 -4.27 -18.32 2.55
CA GLU A 335 -4.20 -19.76 2.87
C GLU A 335 -5.24 -20.56 2.07
N GLN A 336 -6.50 -20.12 2.05
CA GLN A 336 -7.56 -20.78 1.30
C GLN A 336 -7.28 -20.81 -0.21
N THR A 337 -6.78 -19.70 -0.77
CA THR A 337 -6.40 -19.61 -2.18
C THR A 337 -5.28 -20.59 -2.51
N ILE A 338 -4.29 -20.71 -1.63
CA ILE A 338 -3.18 -21.65 -1.78
C ILE A 338 -3.67 -23.10 -1.71
N LEU A 339 -4.54 -23.43 -0.75
CA LEU A 339 -5.14 -24.76 -0.66
C LEU A 339 -5.90 -25.13 -1.94
N ASN A 340 -6.64 -24.18 -2.53
CA ASN A 340 -7.34 -24.39 -3.79
C ASN A 340 -6.39 -24.61 -4.98
N PHE A 341 -5.16 -24.07 -4.95
CA PHE A 341 -4.17 -24.32 -5.99
C PHE A 341 -3.43 -25.66 -5.83
N LEU A 342 -3.44 -26.22 -4.62
CA LEU A 342 -2.84 -27.52 -4.30
C LEU A 342 -3.81 -28.70 -4.51
N ALA A 343 -5.11 -28.44 -4.48
CA ALA A 343 -6.17 -29.39 -4.81
C ALA A 343 -6.23 -29.63 -6.33
#